data_AF-A0A356VSS9-F1
#
_entry.id   AF-A0A356VSS9-F1
#
_cell.length_a   1.000
_cell.length_b   1.000
_cell.length_c   1.000
_cell.angle_alpha   90.00
_cell.angle_beta   90.00
_cell.angle_gamma   90.00
#
_symmetry.space_group_name_H-M   'P 1'
#
loop_
_entity.id
_entity.type
_entity.pdbx_description
1 polymer ?
#
loop_
_entity_poly.entity_id
_entity_poly.type
_entity_poly.pdbx_seq_one_letter_code
_entity_poly.pdbx_strand_id
1 'polypeptide(L)' 'MSKSNPESYQQNYNKLQEISQRLSQADNVDIDELVPMVDEATRAYTLCQSRIEAVESALNKRLDKTETD' A
#
# COMPACT_ATOMS: atom_id res chain seq x y z
N MET A 1 -7.52 5.06 -21.31
CA MET A 1 -6.60 3.95 -21.05
C MET A 1 -5.86 4.26 -19.76
N SER A 2 -6.29 3.66 -18.65
CA SER A 2 -5.72 3.91 -17.32
C SER A 2 -4.30 3.36 -17.32
N LYS A 3 -3.31 4.25 -17.27
CA LYS A 3 -1.91 3.88 -17.14
C LYS A 3 -1.79 3.03 -15.87
N SER A 4 -1.52 1.74 -16.04
CA SER A 4 -1.06 0.84 -14.98
C SER A 4 0.32 1.32 -14.55
N ASN A 5 0.36 2.39 -13.75
CA ASN A 5 1.57 2.89 -13.15
C ASN A 5 1.98 1.86 -12.10
N PRO A 6 3.14 1.20 -12.19
CA PRO A 6 3.58 0.17 -11.23
C PRO A 6 3.64 0.64 -9.76
N GLU A 7 3.43 1.94 -9.53
CA GLU A 7 3.32 2.61 -8.23
C GLU A 7 1.86 2.86 -7.79
N SER A 8 0.87 2.28 -8.46
CA SER A 8 -0.53 2.51 -8.09
C SER A 8 -0.83 1.90 -6.72
N TYR A 9 -1.66 2.59 -5.94
CA TYR A 9 -2.13 2.12 -4.63
C TYR A 9 -2.70 0.69 -4.72
N GLN A 10 -3.54 0.44 -5.73
CA GLN A 10 -4.20 -0.86 -5.92
C GLN A 10 -3.20 -2.01 -6.12
N GLN A 11 -2.15 -1.81 -6.92
CA GLN A 11 -1.15 -2.87 -7.14
C GLN A 11 -0.35 -3.18 -5.88
N ASN A 12 0.05 -2.16 -5.12
CA ASN A 12 0.77 -2.35 -3.87
C ASN A 12 -0.13 -2.98 -2.79
N TYR A 13 -1.41 -2.60 -2.75
CA TYR A 13 -2.39 -3.23 -1.87
C TYR A 13 -2.59 -4.72 -2.20
N ASN A 14 -2.69 -5.07 -3.50
CA ASN A 14 -2.79 -6.47 -3.90
C ASN A 14 -1.55 -7.27 -3.49
N LYS A 15 -0.34 -6.71 -3.63
CA LYS A 15 0.89 -7.36 -3.15
C LYS A 15 0.87 -7.61 -1.64
N LEU A 16 0.43 -6.64 -0.85
CA LEU A 16 0.27 -6.81 0.60
C LEU A 16 -0.70 -7.95 0.91
N GLN A 17 -1.81 -8.03 0.18
CA GLN A 17 -2.80 -9.09 0.34
C GLN A 17 -2.21 -10.47 0.00
N GLU A 18 -1.49 -10.59 -1.11
CA GLU A 18 -0.84 -11.83 -1.55
C GLU A 18 0.20 -12.31 -0.53
N ILE A 19 1.06 -11.41 -0.03
CA ILE A 19 2.05 -11.74 0.99
C ILE A 19 1.37 -12.17 2.30
N SER A 20 0.33 -11.44 2.73
CA SER A 20 -0.44 -11.79 3.93
C SER A 20 -1.09 -13.17 3.81
N GLN A 21 -1.67 -13.49 2.65
CA GLN A 21 -2.25 -14.80 2.38
C GLN A 21 -1.19 -15.91 2.47
N ARG A 22 -0.03 -15.72 1.82
CA ARG A 22 1.07 -16.69 1.86
C ARG A 22 1.57 -16.93 3.29
N LEU A 23 1.74 -15.87 4.07
CA LEU A 23 2.16 -16.00 5.48
C LEU A 23 1.10 -16.69 6.35
N SER A 24 -0.19 -16.47 6.09
CA SER A 24 -1.27 -17.09 6.87
C SER A 24 -1.50 -18.58 6.56
N GLN A 25 -1.14 -19.02 5.35
CA GLN A 25 -1.35 -20.39 4.87
C GLN A 25 -0.13 -21.29 5.07
N ALA A 26 1.03 -20.71 5.36
CA ALA A 26 2.26 -21.47 5.54
C ALA A 26 2.38 -21.98 6.99
N ASP A 27 2.35 -23.31 7.16
CA ASP A 27 2.59 -23.95 8.45
C ASP A 27 4.03 -23.74 8.95
N ASN A 28 5.00 -23.67 8.02
CA ASN A 28 6.39 -23.30 8.27
C ASN A 28 6.90 -22.44 7.10
N VAL A 29 7.34 -21.23 7.39
CA VAL A 29 8.00 -20.34 6.43
C VAL A 29 9.51 -20.41 6.67
N ASP A 30 10.28 -20.70 5.63
CA ASP A 30 11.74 -20.63 5.71
C ASP A 30 12.17 -19.18 6.00
N ILE A 31 13.07 -18.99 6.96
CA ILE A 31 13.56 -17.66 7.34
C ILE A 31 14.22 -16.93 6.17
N ASP A 32 14.84 -17.68 5.26
CA ASP A 32 15.48 -17.13 4.06
C ASP A 32 14.44 -16.63 3.04
N GLU A 33 13.22 -17.20 3.03
CA GLU A 33 12.09 -16.70 2.24
C GLU A 33 11.31 -15.58 2.96
N LEU A 34 11.32 -15.59 4.30
CA LEU A 34 10.59 -14.63 5.12
C LEU A 34 11.13 -13.21 4.95
N VAL A 35 12.45 -13.03 4.99
CA VAL A 35 13.08 -11.70 4.91
C VAL A 35 12.72 -10.97 3.61
N PRO A 36 12.87 -11.57 2.41
CA PRO A 36 12.44 -10.94 1.16
C PRO A 36 10.96 -10.56 1.12
N MET A 37 10.08 -11.40 1.69
CA MET A 37 8.63 -11.12 1.74
C MET A 37 8.32 -9.93 2.63
N VAL A 38 8.96 -9.83 3.80
CA VAL A 38 8.79 -8.69 4.70
C VAL A 38 9.32 -7.40 4.08
N ASP A 39 10.44 -7.46 3.37
CA ASP A 39 11.00 -6.32 2.67
C ASP A 39 10.08 -5.84 1.54
N GLU A 40 9.49 -6.76 0.77
CA GLU A 40 8.51 -6.41 -0.26
C GLU A 40 7.23 -5.84 0.34
N ALA A 41 6.72 -6.43 1.43
CA ALA A 41 5.55 -5.92 2.13
C ALA A 41 5.81 -4.50 2.66
N THR A 42 6.98 -4.24 3.25
CA THR A 42 7.35 -2.93 3.76
C THR A 42 7.37 -1.87 2.64
N ARG A 43 7.97 -2.19 1.49
CA ARG A 43 7.95 -1.28 0.33
C ARG A 43 6.54 -1.00 -0.18
N ALA A 44 5.72 -2.04 -0.32
CA ALA A 44 4.35 -1.90 -0.79
C ALA A 44 3.51 -1.06 0.20
N TYR A 45 3.70 -1.29 1.50
CA TYR A 45 3.05 -0.53 2.56
C TYR A 45 3.40 0.96 2.51
N THR A 46 4.69 1.32 2.41
CA THR A 46 5.11 2.73 2.34
C THR A 46 4.50 3.46 1.15
N LEU A 47 4.39 2.79 -0.01
CA LEU A 47 3.73 3.37 -1.18
C LEU A 47 2.23 3.55 -0.95
N CYS A 48 1.55 2.56 -0.36
CA CYS A 48 0.14 2.67 0.02
C CYS A 48 -0.09 3.86 0.97
N GLN A 49 0.73 3.96 2.02
CA GLN A 49 0.66 5.03 3.01
C GLN A 49 0.84 6.41 2.35
N SER A 50 1.88 6.59 1.53
CA SER A 50 2.13 7.86 0.84
C SER A 50 0.95 8.31 -0.03
N ARG A 51 0.26 7.36 -0.68
CA ARG A 51 -0.94 7.65 -1.47
C ARG A 51 -2.14 8.05 -0.60
N ILE A 52 -2.30 7.43 0.57
CA ILE A 52 -3.35 7.80 1.53
C ILE A 52 -3.10 9.22 2.04
N GLU A 53 -1.88 9.52 2.48
CA GLU A 53 -1.50 10.86 2.98
C GLU A 53 -1.72 11.96 1.93
N ALA A 54 -1.38 11.68 0.66
CA ALA A 54 -1.64 12.61 -0.44
C ALA A 54 -3.15 12.86 -0.67
N VAL A 55 -3.98 11.83 -0.51
CA VAL A 55 -5.45 11.95 -0.61
C VAL A 55 -6.01 12.73 0.58
N GLU A 56 -5.60 12.40 1.80
CA GLU A 56 -6.01 13.13 3.01
C GLU A 56 -5.65 14.61 2.92
N SER A 57 -4.42 14.94 2.51
CA SER A 57 -4.00 16.34 2.32
C SER A 57 -4.85 17.06 1.27
N ALA A 58 -5.19 16.38 0.16
CA ALA A 58 -6.02 16.96 -0.89
C ALA A 58 -7.48 17.17 -0.44
N LEU A 59 -8.01 16.27 0.38
CA LEU A 59 -9.36 16.37 0.94
C LEU A 59 -9.42 17.50 1.97
N ASN A 60 -8.48 17.56 2.92
CA ASN A 60 -8.43 18.63 3.92
C ASN A 60 -8.37 20.01 3.26
N LYS A 61 -7.49 20.20 2.26
CA LYS A 61 -7.42 21.46 1.49
C LYS A 61 -8.73 21.83 0.78
N ARG A 62 -9.55 20.86 0.38
CA ARG A 62 -10.85 21.12 -0.25
C ARG A 62 -11.90 21.47 0.81
N LEU A 63 -11.90 20.76 1.92
CA LEU A 63 -12.85 20.93 3.02
C LEU A 63 -12.63 22.25 3.77
N ASP A 64 -11.38 22.62 4.06
CA ASP A 64 -11.04 23.91 4.67
C ASP A 64 -11.47 25.09 3.78
N LYS A 65 -11.42 24.89 2.46
CA LYS A 65 -11.83 25.90 1.48
C LYS A 65 -13.35 26.09 1.42
N THR A 66 -14.13 25.08 1.80
CA THR A 66 -15.61 25.16 1.87
C THR A 66 -16.13 25.78 3.17
N GLU A 67 -15.31 25.95 4.22
CA GLU A 67 -15.73 26.61 5.47
C GLU A 67 -15.51 28.13 5.46
N THR A 68 -14.86 28.68 4.42
CA THR A 68 -14.50 30.11 4.33
C THR A 68 -15.17 30.86 3.17
N ASP A 69 -16.08 30.23 2.42
CA ASP A 69 -16.95 30.84 1.40
C ASP A 69 -18.42 30.79 1.87
#